data_AF-A0A136Q0D7-F1
#
_entry.id   AF-A0A136Q0D7-F1
#
_cell.length_a   1.000
_cell.length_b   1.000
_cell.length_c   1.000
_cell.angle_alpha   90.00
_cell.angle_beta   90.00
_cell.angle_gamma   90.00
#
_symmetry.space_group_name_H-M   'P 1'
#
loop_
_entity.id
_entity.type
_entity.pdbx_description
1 polymer ?
#
loop_
_entity_poly.entity_id
_entity_poly.type
_entity_poly.pdbx_seq_one_letter_code
_entity_poly.pdbx_strand_id
1 'polypeptide(L)'
;MVKNHSDRNRILLSLNRSAIEQWDREHGVPPMLDDDGNPVPDEIFFMAVHRLILHITTISNEDKQRSIDWLTSHGWGTGLDN
;
A
#
# COMPACT_ATOMS: atom_id res chain seq x y z
N MET A 1 1.14 -16.93 -17.90
CA MET A 1 2.20 -15.96 -17.56
C MET A 1 1.72 -15.12 -16.39
N VAL A 2 2.44 -15.16 -15.27
CA VAL A 2 2.13 -14.43 -14.03
C VAL A 2 2.46 -12.95 -14.24
N LYS A 3 1.57 -12.20 -14.92
CA LYS A 3 1.72 -10.75 -15.14
C LYS A 3 1.33 -9.92 -13.91
N ASN A 4 0.48 -10.46 -13.03
CA ASN A 4 -0.14 -9.70 -11.94
C ASN A 4 0.82 -9.15 -10.89
N HIS A 5 1.94 -9.82 -10.60
CA HIS A 5 2.81 -9.42 -9.49
C HIS A 5 3.64 -8.19 -9.81
N SER A 6 4.11 -8.06 -11.06
CA SER A 6 4.91 -6.90 -11.48
C SER A 6 4.06 -5.64 -11.61
N ASP A 7 2.81 -5.77 -12.08
CA ASP A 7 1.88 -4.66 -12.21
C ASP A 7 1.41 -4.14 -10.84
N ARG A 8 1.02 -5.03 -9.93
CA ARG A 8 0.63 -4.65 -8.56
C ARG A 8 1.73 -3.87 -7.85
N ASN A 9 2.97 -4.37 -7.87
CA ASN A 9 4.08 -3.70 -7.18
C ASN A 9 4.34 -2.31 -7.76
N ARG A 10 4.32 -2.16 -9.08
CA ARG A 10 4.45 -0.86 -9.75
C ARG A 10 3.33 0.10 -9.34
N ILE A 11 2.09 -0.37 -9.27
CA ILE A 11 0.95 0.45 -8.86
C ILE A 11 1.07 0.89 -7.40
N LEU A 12 1.41 -0.02 -6.48
CA LEU A 12 1.60 0.33 -5.07
C LEU A 12 2.75 1.34 -4.89
N LEU A 13 3.87 1.13 -5.58
CA LEU A 13 5.03 2.04 -5.52
C LEU A 13 4.79 3.39 -6.21
N SER A 14 3.73 3.52 -7.03
CA SER A 14 3.34 4.81 -7.61
C SER A 14 2.78 5.78 -6.57
N LEU A 15 2.35 5.28 -5.41
CA LEU A 15 1.70 6.05 -4.33
C LEU A 15 0.58 6.97 -4.84
N ASN A 16 -0.13 6.53 -5.88
CA ASN A 16 -1.28 7.22 -6.45
C ASN A 16 -2.56 6.50 -6.03
N ARG A 17 -3.32 7.13 -5.12
CA ARG A 17 -4.55 6.55 -4.56
C ARG A 17 -5.52 6.07 -5.64
N SER A 18 -5.83 6.91 -6.63
CA SER A 18 -6.78 6.56 -7.70
C SER A 18 -6.31 5.37 -8.52
N ALA A 19 -5.00 5.26 -8.80
CA ALA A 19 -4.44 4.12 -9.53
C ALA A 19 -4.50 2.82 -8.71
N ILE A 20 -4.27 2.91 -7.40
CA ILE A 20 -4.36 1.78 -6.47
C ILE A 20 -5.82 1.32 -6.33
N GLU A 21 -6.76 2.24 -6.07
CA GLU A 21 -8.18 1.92 -5.95
C GLU A 21 -8.78 1.38 -7.27
N GLN A 22 -8.28 1.86 -8.42
CA GLN A 22 -8.65 1.30 -9.72
C GLN A 22 -8.16 -0.14 -9.84
N TRP A 23 -6.88 -0.40 -9.53
CA TRP A 23 -6.32 -1.75 -9.57
C TRP A 23 -7.07 -2.69 -8.62
N ASP A 24 -7.36 -2.24 -7.41
CA ASP A 24 -8.12 -2.97 -6.40
C ASP A 24 -9.50 -3.37 -6.93
N ARG A 25 -10.23 -2.41 -7.51
CA ARG A 25 -11.55 -2.67 -8.14
C ARG A 25 -11.48 -3.69 -9.27
N GLU A 26 -10.49 -3.57 -10.14
CA GLU A 26 -10.28 -4.50 -11.27
C GLU A 26 -9.97 -5.93 -10.79
N HIS A 27 -9.46 -6.08 -9.57
CA HIS A 27 -9.07 -7.36 -8.98
C HIS A 27 -10.00 -7.82 -7.85
N GLY A 28 -11.14 -7.14 -7.64
CA GLY A 28 -12.15 -7.52 -6.64
C GLY A 28 -11.75 -7.27 -5.19
N VAL A 29 -10.77 -6.40 -4.95
CA VAL A 29 -10.41 -5.93 -3.60
C VAL A 29 -11.42 -4.87 -3.17
N PRO A 30 -12.09 -5.02 -2.02
CA PRO A 30 -13.03 -4.03 -1.51
C PRO A 30 -12.36 -2.67 -1.25
N PRO A 31 -13.06 -1.54 -1.45
CA PRO A 31 -12.54 -0.23 -1.09
C PRO A 31 -12.29 -0.14 0.41
N MET A 32 -11.27 0.63 0.80
CA MET A 32 -10.97 0.91 2.19
C MET A 32 -11.90 2.02 2.71
N LEU A 33 -12.89 1.62 3.50
CA LEU A 33 -13.91 2.51 4.06
C LEU A 33 -13.79 2.54 5.59
N ASP A 34 -14.24 3.63 6.20
CA ASP A 34 -14.46 3.73 7.65
C ASP A 34 -15.77 3.04 8.08
N ASP A 35 -16.07 3.08 9.37
CA ASP A 35 -17.26 2.43 9.96
C ASP A 35 -18.58 2.99 9.42
N ASP A 36 -18.56 4.23 8.89
CA ASP A 36 -19.72 4.89 8.29
C ASP A 36 -19.83 4.64 6.77
N GLY A 37 -18.88 3.90 6.18
CA GLY A 37 -18.85 3.59 4.75
C GLY A 37 -18.25 4.69 3.88
N ASN A 38 -17.57 5.68 4.47
CA ASN A 38 -16.86 6.72 3.72
C ASN A 38 -15.42 6.30 3.41
N PRO A 39 -14.80 6.80 2.33
CA PRO A 39 -13.38 6.55 2.06
C PRO A 39 -12.51 6.99 3.24
N VAL A 40 -11.61 6.12 3.69
CA VAL A 40 -10.69 6.49 4.77
C VAL A 40 -9.80 7.67 4.38
N PRO A 41 -9.32 8.49 5.33
CA PRO A 41 -8.36 9.56 5.07
C PRO A 41 -7.11 9.04 4.34
N ASP A 42 -6.50 9.89 3.51
CA ASP A 42 -5.29 9.54 2.73
C ASP A 42 -4.17 9.01 3.62
N GLU A 43 -3.99 9.59 4.81
CA GLU A 43 -2.93 9.15 5.73
C GLU A 43 -3.13 7.69 6.18
N ILE A 44 -4.37 7.29 6.48
CA ILE A 44 -4.70 5.91 6.85
C ILE A 44 -4.57 4.97 5.65
N PHE A 45 -5.02 5.42 4.47
CA PHE A 45 -4.87 4.68 3.23
C PHE A 45 -3.39 4.40 2.92
N PHE A 46 -2.55 5.43 2.91
CA PHE A 46 -1.13 5.27 2.60
C PHE A 46 -0.35 4.56 3.70
N MET A 47 -0.73 4.69 4.97
CA MET A 47 -0.18 3.85 6.04
C MET A 47 -0.38 2.36 5.71
N ALA A 48 -1.58 1.95 5.29
CA ALA A 48 -1.86 0.56 4.92
C ALA A 48 -1.06 0.12 3.67
N VAL A 49 -0.98 0.98 2.64
CA VAL A 49 -0.18 0.72 1.43
C VAL A 49 1.30 0.53 1.76
N HIS A 50 1.89 1.40 2.58
CA HIS A 50 3.30 1.31 2.98
C HIS A 50 3.57 0.03 3.78
N ARG A 51 2.68 -0.36 4.70
CA ARG A 51 2.80 -1.64 5.39
C ARG A 51 2.72 -2.83 4.45
N LEU A 52 1.82 -2.80 3.46
CA LEU A 52 1.73 -3.85 2.44
C LEU A 52 3.01 -3.97 1.63
N ILE A 53 3.62 -2.85 1.24
CA ILE A 53 4.91 -2.82 0.51
C ILE A 53 6.00 -3.59 1.28
N LEU A 54 6.07 -3.44 2.60
CA LEU A 54 7.08 -4.11 3.43
C LEU A 54 6.96 -5.64 3.39
N HIS A 55 5.74 -6.16 3.29
CA HIS A 55 5.44 -7.60 3.27
C HIS A 55 5.66 -8.26 1.90
N ILE A 56 5.81 -7.48 0.82
CA ILE A 56 6.02 -8.03 -0.52
C ILE A 56 7.50 -8.40 -0.70
N THR A 57 7.78 -9.69 -0.87
CA THR A 57 9.15 -10.22 -1.01
C THR A 57 9.85 -9.81 -2.30
N THR A 58 9.11 -9.46 -3.35
CA THR A 58 9.64 -9.06 -4.65
C THR A 58 9.92 -7.56 -4.78
N ILE A 59 9.58 -6.75 -3.76
CA ILE A 59 9.95 -5.33 -3.72
C ILE A 59 11.37 -5.17 -3.18
N SER A 60 12.14 -4.25 -3.77
CA SER A 60 13.53 -3.99 -3.41
C SER A 60 13.68 -3.49 -1.97
N ASN A 61 14.85 -3.72 -1.35
CA ASN A 61 15.13 -3.20 -0.01
C ASN A 61 15.12 -1.66 0.03
N GLU A 62 15.49 -0.98 -1.07
CA GLU A 62 15.44 0.49 -1.15
C GLU A 62 14.00 1.02 -1.11
N ASP A 63 13.09 0.39 -1.85
CA ASP A 63 11.65 0.71 -1.81
C ASP A 63 11.04 0.45 -0.43
N LYS A 64 11.46 -0.64 0.22
CA LYS A 64 11.06 -0.94 1.59
C LYS A 64 11.59 0.11 2.57
N GLN A 65 12.84 0.54 2.43
CA GLN A 65 13.41 1.59 3.26
C GLN A 65 12.64 2.90 3.08
N ARG A 66 12.30 3.29 1.85
CA ARG A 66 11.44 4.47 1.59
C ARG A 66 10.10 4.39 2.32
N SER A 67 9.50 3.20 2.39
CA SER A 67 8.24 3.00 3.12
C SER A 67 8.43 3.04 4.64
N ILE A 68 9.55 2.52 5.16
CA ILE A 68 9.91 2.65 6.59
C ILE A 68 10.10 4.12 6.95
N ASP A 69 10.82 4.88 6.12
CA ASP A 69 11.09 6.30 6.35
C ASP A 69 9.78 7.11 6.35
N TRP A 70 8.87 6.82 5.41
CA TRP A 70 7.55 7.46 5.35
C TRP A 70 6.71 7.15 6.60
N LEU A 71 6.63 5.87 7.01
CA LEU A 71 5.87 5.48 8.19
C LEU A 71 6.43 6.17 9.44
N THR A 72 7.76 6.17 9.58
CA THR A 72 8.45 6.80 10.72
C THR A 72 8.23 8.32 10.76
N SER A 73 8.28 9.00 9.61
CA SER A 73 8.08 10.46 9.56
C SER A 73 6.66 10.89 9.92
N HIS A 74 5.69 9.98 9.83
CA HIS A 74 4.29 10.19 10.21
C HIS A 74 3.97 9.58 11.60
N GLY A 75 4.98 9.14 12.35
CA GLY A 75 4.80 8.60 13.71
C GLY A 75 4.25 7.17 13.77
N TRP A 76 4.26 6.43 12.66
CA TRP A 76 3.76 5.07 12.59
C TRP A 76 4.87 4.03 12.77
N GLY A 77 4.57 2.97 13.52
CA GLY A 77 5.38 1.76 13.54
C GLY A 77 5.31 1.00 12.21
N THR A 78 6.42 0.36 11.85
CA THR A 78 6.56 -0.42 10.61
C THR A 78 5.65 -1.65 10.55
N GLY A 79 5.18 -2.13 11.70
CA GLY A 79 4.33 -3.31 11.79
C GLY A 79 5.01 -4.57 11.27
N LEU A 80 6.36 -4.61 11.35
CA LEU A 80 7.20 -5.76 11.05
C LEU A 80 7.37 -6.70 12.25
N ASP A 81 6.63 -6.43 13.33
CA ASP A 81 6.65 -7.20 14.56
C ASP A 81 5.94 -8.54 14.27
N ASN A 82 6.70 -9.65 14.33
CA ASN A 82 6.20 -11.01 14.12
C ASN A 82 5.27 -11.48 15.24
#